data_AF-A0A8I3PR59-F1
#
_entry.id   AF-A0A8I3PR59-F1
#
_cell.length_a   1.000
_cell.length_b   1.000
_cell.length_c   1.000
_cell.angle_alpha   90.00
_cell.angle_beta   90.00
_cell.angle_gamma   90.00
#
_symmetry.space_group_name_H-M   'P 1'
#
loop_
_entity.id
_entity.type
_entity.pdbx_description
1 polymer ?
#
loop_
_entity_poly.entity_id
_entity_poly.type
_entity_poly.pdbx_seq_one_letter_code
_entity_poly.pdbx_strand_id
1 'polypeptide(L)' 'MSSDMAWYPLLLTLLTHCTASWAQSVLIQPASVSGSLGQRVTISCSGRTNNIGRFGASWYQQLPGKAPKLLVDSDGD' A
#
# COMPACT_ATOMS: atom_id res chain seq x y z
N MET A 1 11.34 47.66 -16.99
CA MET A 1 12.10 46.41 -17.11
C MET A 1 11.29 45.32 -16.45
N SER A 2 10.95 44.30 -17.22
CA SER A 2 9.83 43.38 -16.99
C SER A 2 10.18 42.29 -15.98
N SER A 3 9.63 42.36 -14.78
CA SER A 3 9.67 41.29 -13.78
C SER A 3 8.48 40.34 -13.97
N ASP A 4 8.40 39.62 -15.09
CA ASP A 4 7.18 38.84 -15.40
C ASP A 4 7.43 37.41 -15.94
N MET A 5 8.69 36.98 -16.07
CA MET A 5 9.01 35.72 -16.76
C MET A 5 9.55 34.61 -15.86
N ALA A 6 9.79 34.88 -14.57
CA ALA A 6 10.30 33.89 -13.63
C ALA A 6 9.18 33.17 -12.83
N TRP A 7 7.97 33.74 -12.76
CA TRP A 7 6.84 33.14 -12.05
C TRP A 7 6.26 31.94 -12.80
N TYR A 8 6.08 32.06 -14.12
CA TYR A 8 5.58 30.98 -14.97
C TYR A 8 6.41 29.69 -14.89
N PRO A 9 7.75 29.71 -15.06
CA PRO A 9 8.55 28.49 -14.96
C PRO A 9 8.55 27.90 -13.54
N LEU A 10 8.46 28.71 -12.48
CA LEU A 10 8.34 28.23 -11.10
C LEU A 10 6.98 27.56 -10.83
N LEU A 11 5.90 28.11 -11.38
CA LEU A 11 4.57 27.53 -11.29
C LEU A 11 4.51 26.20 -12.06
N LEU A 12 5.09 26.16 -13.26
CA LEU A 12 5.21 24.96 -14.09
C LEU A 12 6.04 23.86 -13.40
N THR A 13 7.17 24.19 -12.76
CA THR A 13 7.95 23.20 -12.01
C THR A 13 7.21 22.72 -10.77
N LEU A 14 6.47 23.59 -10.06
CA LEU A 14 5.65 23.15 -8.93
C LEU A 14 4.54 22.18 -9.36
N LEU A 15 3.84 22.49 -10.46
CA LEU A 15 2.81 21.64 -11.06
C LEU A 15 3.35 20.25 -11.48
N THR A 16 4.58 20.18 -12.00
CA THR A 16 5.19 18.89 -12.39
C THR A 16 5.70 18.06 -11.20
N HIS A 17 5.99 18.68 -10.06
CA HIS A 17 6.38 17.96 -8.83
C HIS A 17 5.16 17.46 -8.03
N CYS A 18 3.96 18.00 -8.27
CA CYS A 18 2.73 17.60 -7.55
C CYS A 18 2.13 16.25 -7.99
N THR A 19 2.58 15.65 -9.09
CA THR A 19 1.99 14.38 -9.58
C THR A 19 2.66 13.13 -9.01
N ALA A 20 3.69 13.26 -8.16
CA ALA A 20 4.55 12.14 -7.77
C ALA A 20 4.49 11.72 -6.28
N SER A 21 3.41 12.02 -5.55
CA SER A 21 3.24 11.49 -4.18
C SER A 21 2.10 10.48 -4.09
N TRP A 22 2.19 9.40 -4.84
CA TRP A 22 1.39 8.20 -4.60
C TRP A 22 2.07 7.39 -3.48
N ALA A 23 1.95 7.86 -2.24
CA ALA A 23 2.49 7.15 -1.09
C ALA A 23 1.54 5.98 -0.74
N GLN A 24 1.72 4.83 -1.37
CA GLN A 24 1.05 3.60 -0.94
C GLN A 24 1.80 3.03 0.27
N SER A 25 1.07 2.69 1.33
CA SER A 25 1.63 1.94 2.46
C SER A 25 2.12 0.58 1.95
N VAL A 26 3.44 0.37 1.94
CA VAL A 26 4.01 -0.89 1.48
C VAL A 26 3.93 -1.93 2.60
N LEU A 27 3.22 -3.03 2.31
CA LEU A 27 3.22 -4.26 3.09
C LEU A 27 4.30 -5.19 2.57
N ILE A 28 5.05 -5.81 3.48
CA ILE A 28 6.11 -6.76 3.19
C ILE A 28 5.63 -8.14 3.64
N GLN A 29 5.54 -9.07 2.70
CA GLN A 29 5.14 -10.45 2.93
C GLN A 29 5.94 -11.41 2.03
N PRO A 30 6.02 -12.70 2.36
CA PRO A 30 6.57 -13.69 1.44
C PRO A 30 5.82 -13.71 0.11
N ALA A 31 6.54 -13.86 -1.01
CA ALA A 31 5.94 -13.93 -2.34
C ALA A 31 5.03 -15.16 -2.49
N SER A 32 5.36 -16.26 -1.82
CA SER A 32 4.53 -17.46 -1.74
C SER A 32 4.89 -18.29 -0.51
N VAL A 33 3.93 -19.08 -0.03
CA VAL A 33 4.15 -20.14 0.95
C VAL A 33 3.40 -21.39 0.49
N SER A 34 3.91 -22.57 0.84
CA SER A 34 3.27 -23.85 0.53
C SER A 34 3.41 -24.80 1.72
N GLY A 35 2.50 -25.77 1.83
CA GLY A 35 2.54 -26.82 2.84
C GLY A 35 1.84 -28.07 2.33
N SER A 36 2.12 -29.22 2.96
CA SER A 36 1.42 -30.46 2.67
C SER A 36 0.00 -30.47 3.27
N LEU A 37 -0.82 -31.42 2.84
CA LEU A 37 -2.18 -31.57 3.37
C LEU A 37 -2.15 -31.82 4.88
N GLY A 38 -2.94 -31.04 5.63
CA GLY A 38 -2.97 -31.10 7.11
C GLY A 38 -1.85 -30.31 7.80
N GLN A 39 -0.86 -29.80 7.05
CA GLN A 39 0.16 -28.93 7.60
C GLN A 39 -0.40 -27.52 7.83
N ARG A 40 -0.03 -26.90 8.95
CA ARG A 40 -0.25 -25.47 9.16
C ARG A 40 0.81 -24.68 8.39
N VAL A 41 0.38 -23.61 7.71
CA VAL A 41 1.26 -22.60 7.12
C VAL A 41 0.99 -21.27 7.80
N THR A 42 2.04 -20.44 7.90
CA THR A 42 1.95 -19.10 8.46
C THR A 42 2.38 -18.11 7.40
N ILE A 43 1.49 -17.17 7.06
CA ILE A 43 1.80 -16.03 6.19
C ILE A 43 2.03 -14.83 7.07
N SER A 44 3.23 -14.25 7.02
CA SER A 44 3.57 -13.04 7.76
C SER A 44 3.40 -11.79 6.89
N CYS A 45 3.01 -10.69 7.51
CA CYS A 45 2.93 -9.38 6.89
C CYS A 45 3.47 -8.33 7.86
N SER A 46 4.29 -7.40 7.37
CA SER A 46 4.79 -6.25 8.13
C SER A 46 4.68 -4.96 7.33
N GLY A 47 4.50 -3.84 8.01
CA GLY A 47 4.49 -2.51 7.40
C GLY A 47 5.84 -1.84 7.51
N ARG A 48 6.24 -1.06 6.49
CA ARG A 48 7.49 -0.28 6.54
C ARG A 48 7.47 0.84 7.61
N THR A 49 6.27 1.33 7.95
CA THR A 49 5.99 2.27 9.05
C THR A 49 4.91 1.66 9.95
N ASN A 50 4.61 2.29 11.09
CA ASN A 50 3.59 1.81 12.05
C ASN A 50 2.13 1.96 11.54
N ASN A 51 1.90 1.73 10.25
CA ASN A 51 0.59 1.85 9.62
C ASN A 51 -0.33 0.71 10.07
N ILE A 52 0.20 -0.52 10.19
CA ILE A 52 -0.59 -1.67 10.67
C ILE A 52 -1.06 -1.44 12.11
N GLY A 53 -0.19 -0.93 12.99
CA GLY A 53 -0.57 -0.64 14.37
C GLY A 53 -1.57 0.52 14.49
N ARG A 54 -1.58 1.47 13.55
CA ARG A 54 -2.46 2.64 13.58
C ARG A 54 -3.80 2.43 12.88
N PHE A 55 -3.83 1.62 11.82
CA PHE A 55 -4.99 1.46 10.94
C PHE A 55 -5.51 0.02 10.88
N GLY A 56 -4.84 -0.91 11.57
CA GLY A 56 -5.12 -2.34 11.44
C GLY A 56 -4.61 -2.92 10.12
N ALA A 57 -4.79 -4.23 9.98
CA ALA A 57 -4.62 -4.94 8.72
C ALA A 57 -5.64 -6.07 8.63
N SER A 58 -6.41 -6.09 7.53
CA SER A 58 -7.33 -7.17 7.21
C SER A 58 -6.70 -8.17 6.22
N TRP A 59 -7.10 -9.43 6.29
CA TRP A 59 -6.65 -10.48 5.38
C TRP A 59 -7.75 -10.87 4.40
N TYR A 60 -7.43 -10.87 3.11
CA TYR A 60 -8.34 -11.29 2.05
C TYR A 60 -7.80 -12.52 1.32
N GLN A 61 -8.69 -13.46 1.02
CA GLN A 61 -8.42 -14.58 0.14
C GLN A 61 -8.96 -14.29 -1.25
N GLN A 62 -8.10 -14.40 -2.25
CA GLN A 62 -8.52 -14.36 -3.65
C GLN A 62 -8.19 -15.68 -4.32
N LEU A 63 -9.23 -16.35 -4.82
CA LEU A 63 -9.08 -17.53 -5.68
C LEU A 63 -9.11 -17.09 -7.15
N PRO A 64 -8.45 -17.82 -8.06
CA PRO A 64 -8.50 -17.50 -9.49
C PRO A 64 -9.94 -17.35 -10.00
N GLY A 65 -10.24 -16.22 -10.65
CA GLY A 65 -11.57 -15.93 -11.21
C GLY A 65 -12.67 -15.64 -10.18
N LYS A 66 -12.33 -15.40 -8.90
CA LYS A 66 -13.28 -15.05 -7.85
C LYS A 66 -12.98 -13.67 -7.26
N ALA A 67 -14.02 -13.02 -6.74
CA ALA A 67 -13.87 -11.80 -5.96
C ALA A 67 -13.10 -12.09 -4.66
N PRO A 68 -12.33 -11.12 -4.14
CA PRO A 68 -11.70 -11.23 -2.83
C PRO A 68 -12.73 -11.51 -1.73
N LYS A 69 -12.42 -12.45 -0.84
CA LYS A 69 -13.21 -12.78 0.35
C LYS A 69 -12.43 -12.37 1.60
N LEU A 70 -13.06 -11.61 2.49
CA LEU A 70 -12.48 -11.28 3.79
C LEU A 70 -12.33 -12.56 4.64
N LEU A 71 -11.15 -12.78 5.21
CA LEU A 71 -10.83 -13.88 6.12
C LEU A 71 -10.70 -13.42 7.56
N VAL A 72 -9.98 -12.32 7.77
CA VAL A 72 -9.72 -11.71 9.06
C VAL A 72 -9.97 -10.23 8.89
N ASP A 73 -10.91 -9.68 9.64
CA ASP A 73 -11.06 -8.24 9.70
C ASP A 73 -10.06 -7.67 10.69
N SER A 74 -9.58 -6.47 10.41
CA SER A 74 -9.01 -5.65 11.46
C SER A 74 -10.20 -5.06 12.21
N ASP A 75 -10.80 -5.85 13.08
CA ASP A 75 -11.66 -5.28 14.11
C ASP A 75 -10.79 -4.24 14.83
N GLY A 76 -11.13 -2.97 14.65
CA GLY A 76 -10.55 -1.93 15.47
C GLY A 76 -10.91 -2.27 16.91
N ASP A 77 -9.92 -2.30 17.80
CA ASP A 77 -10.21 -1.98 19.18
C ASP A 77 -10.98 -0.64 19.24
#